data_AF-A0A0P7HUE5-F1
#
_entry.id   AF-A0A0P7HUE5-F1
#
_cell.length_a   1.000
_cell.length_b   1.000
_cell.length_c   1.000
_cell.angle_alpha   90.00
_cell.angle_beta   90.00
_cell.angle_gamma   90.00
#
_symmetry.space_group_name_H-M   'P 1'
#
loop_
_entity.id
_entity.type
_entity.pdbx_description
1 polymer ?
#
loop_
_entity_poly.entity_id
_entity_poly.type
_entity_poly.pdbx_seq_one_letter_code
_entity_poly.pdbx_strand_id
1 'polypeptide(L)'
;MTENADDDGVATAGTDSAASSANAPMLLAPRVTFGPVAFVTGYAIACLLVAVMATVAIGWGTSRDFWGYLWIIVIAAFYAAGMGLPTAAPVGLVLGLMLRGVPNQWLHVLAFFLVPTLLAWLVIGLIAGSIGVPLLMALAIGMSAAAGRLAVWRLMDVRY
;
A
#
# COMPACT_ATOMS: atom_id res chain seq x y z
N MET A 1 -26.90 14.31 -76.11
CA MET A 1 -25.88 14.33 -77.18
C MET A 1 -24.90 15.42 -76.78
N THR A 2 -23.71 15.17 -76.24
CA THR A 2 -22.77 14.05 -76.44
C THR A 2 -21.96 13.77 -75.17
N GLU A 3 -21.61 12.49 -75.07
CA GLU A 3 -20.80 11.77 -74.10
C GLU A 3 -19.30 11.90 -74.42
N ASN A 4 -18.44 11.84 -73.39
CA ASN A 4 -17.11 11.20 -73.33
C ASN A 4 -16.43 11.62 -72.00
N ALA A 5 -16.25 10.73 -71.01
CA ALA A 5 -15.27 9.62 -70.94
C ALA A 5 -13.84 10.19 -70.83
N ASP A 6 -13.28 10.21 -69.62
CA ASP A 6 -12.45 9.17 -68.98
C ASP A 6 -10.98 9.61 -69.09
N ASP A 7 -10.37 9.95 -67.96
CA ASP A 7 -8.95 9.68 -67.78
C ASP A 7 -8.69 9.24 -66.35
N ASP A 8 -8.19 8.01 -66.28
CA ASP A 8 -7.98 7.17 -65.15
C ASP A 8 -6.70 7.53 -64.38
N GLY A 9 -6.66 7.18 -63.10
CA GLY A 9 -5.45 7.34 -62.29
C GLY A 9 -5.56 6.74 -60.91
N VAL A 10 -5.71 5.41 -60.85
CA VAL A 10 -5.70 4.58 -59.63
C VAL A 10 -4.29 4.50 -59.01
N ALA A 11 -4.18 4.76 -57.70
CA ALA A 11 -3.25 4.15 -56.72
C ALA A 11 -3.33 4.95 -55.40
N THR A 12 -3.33 4.44 -54.17
CA THR A 12 -3.36 3.12 -53.52
C THR A 12 -3.64 3.42 -52.02
N ALA A 13 -4.26 2.48 -51.31
CA ALA A 13 -4.32 2.50 -49.85
C ALA A 13 -2.92 2.37 -49.20
N GLY A 14 -2.73 3.01 -48.04
CA GLY A 14 -1.55 2.91 -47.16
C GLY A 14 -0.48 3.96 -47.46
N THR A 15 0.22 4.58 -46.52
CA THR A 15 0.39 4.37 -45.08
C THR A 15 1.24 5.54 -44.57
N ASP A 16 0.92 6.01 -43.38
CA ASP A 16 1.87 6.48 -42.36
C ASP A 16 2.65 7.79 -42.52
N SER A 17 2.67 8.46 -41.37
CA SER A 17 3.75 9.30 -40.84
C SER A 17 3.75 10.78 -41.24
N ALA A 18 3.10 11.56 -40.38
CA ALA A 18 3.71 12.64 -39.59
C ALA A 18 2.74 13.83 -39.45
N ALA A 19 2.61 14.53 -38.34
CA ALA A 19 3.05 14.34 -36.97
C ALA A 19 2.44 15.52 -36.20
N SER A 20 2.17 15.30 -34.92
CA SER A 20 2.50 16.28 -33.88
C SER A 20 1.82 17.66 -33.94
N SER A 21 0.61 17.78 -33.39
CA SER A 21 0.23 19.00 -32.65
C SER A 21 -1.13 18.96 -31.93
N ALA A 22 -1.88 17.87 -31.97
CA ALA A 22 -3.01 17.68 -31.03
C ALA A 22 -2.56 16.98 -29.72
N ASN A 23 -1.36 17.34 -29.24
CA ASN A 23 -0.86 17.01 -27.91
C ASN A 23 -1.52 17.94 -26.87
N ALA A 24 -2.79 17.74 -26.62
CA ALA A 24 -3.31 17.96 -25.27
C ALA A 24 -3.61 16.57 -24.74
N PRO A 25 -2.66 15.91 -24.04
CA PRO A 25 -2.99 14.72 -23.29
C PRO A 25 -4.06 15.16 -22.31
N MET A 26 -5.31 14.82 -22.64
CA MET A 26 -6.44 14.91 -21.75
C MET A 26 -6.02 14.06 -20.57
N LEU A 27 -5.53 14.76 -19.55
CA LEU A 27 -4.83 14.24 -18.40
C LEU A 27 -5.56 12.97 -17.99
N LEU A 28 -4.94 11.81 -18.25
CA LEU A 28 -5.05 10.68 -17.35
C LEU A 28 -4.51 11.23 -16.04
N ALA A 29 -5.33 11.99 -15.31
CA ALA A 29 -5.22 12.16 -13.90
C ALA A 29 -5.07 10.73 -13.42
N PRO A 30 -3.88 10.31 -12.96
CA PRO A 30 -3.71 8.96 -12.48
C PRO A 30 -4.74 8.85 -11.38
N ARG A 31 -5.84 8.14 -11.64
CA ARG A 31 -6.80 7.80 -10.60
C ARG A 31 -6.01 6.81 -9.76
N VAL A 32 -5.27 7.36 -8.78
CA VAL A 32 -4.71 6.65 -7.63
C VAL A 32 -5.91 6.19 -6.83
N THR A 33 -6.66 5.28 -7.44
CA THR A 33 -7.69 4.50 -6.81
C THR A 33 -6.86 3.62 -5.90
N PHE A 34 -6.99 3.82 -4.59
CA PHE A 34 -6.60 2.83 -3.61
C PHE A 34 -7.24 1.51 -4.04
N GLY A 35 -6.51 0.72 -4.84
CA GLY A 35 -7.01 -0.53 -5.36
C GLY A 35 -7.23 -1.45 -4.16
N PRO A 36 -8.33 -2.24 -4.12
CA PRO A 36 -8.51 -3.25 -3.10
C PRO A 36 -7.25 -4.13 -2.94
N VAL A 37 -6.58 -4.41 -4.06
CA VAL A 37 -5.31 -5.13 -4.10
C VAL A 37 -4.18 -4.40 -3.37
N ALA A 38 -4.02 -3.09 -3.57
CA ALA A 38 -3.01 -2.29 -2.88
C ALA A 38 -3.25 -2.21 -1.36
N PHE A 39 -4.52 -2.13 -0.96
CA PHE A 39 -4.88 -2.18 0.45
C PHE A 39 -4.55 -3.56 1.05
N VAL A 40 -4.95 -4.65 0.38
CA VAL A 40 -4.70 -6.03 0.84
C VAL A 40 -3.20 -6.32 0.92
N THR A 41 -2.40 -5.90 -0.05
CA THR A 41 -0.94 -6.12 -0.04
C THR A 41 -0.27 -5.33 1.07
N GLY A 42 -0.58 -4.04 1.23
CA GLY A 42 -0.05 -3.22 2.31
C GLY A 42 -0.44 -3.75 3.70
N TYR A 43 -1.70 -4.19 3.84
CA TYR A 43 -2.21 -4.78 5.07
C TYR A 43 -1.55 -6.12 5.41
N ALA A 44 -1.39 -7.01 4.43
CA ALA A 44 -0.70 -8.28 4.62
C ALA A 44 0.76 -8.09 5.04
N ILE A 45 1.47 -7.15 4.41
CA ILE A 45 2.86 -6.80 4.76
C ILE A 45 2.93 -6.26 6.18
N ALA A 46 2.03 -5.35 6.57
CA ALA A 46 1.98 -4.83 7.92
C ALA A 46 1.72 -5.93 8.96
N CYS A 47 0.77 -6.85 8.70
CA CYS A 47 0.49 -7.97 9.60
C CYS A 47 1.69 -8.90 9.75
N LEU A 48 2.38 -9.21 8.65
CA LEU A 48 3.57 -10.05 8.65
C LEU A 48 4.70 -9.39 9.45
N LEU A 49 4.96 -8.10 9.23
CA LEU A 49 6.00 -7.37 9.97
C LEU A 49 5.71 -7.27 11.46
N VAL A 50 4.46 -6.98 11.84
CA VAL A 50 4.04 -7.00 13.25
C VAL A 50 4.25 -8.40 13.84
N ALA A 51 3.87 -9.45 13.11
CA ALA A 51 4.02 -10.83 13.57
C ALA A 51 5.48 -11.22 13.77
N VAL A 52 6.37 -10.83 12.85
CA VAL A 52 7.82 -11.05 12.98
C VAL A 52 8.36 -10.31 14.20
N MET A 53 8.02 -9.02 14.36
CA MET A 53 8.51 -8.22 15.48
C MET A 53 7.99 -8.73 16.83
N ALA A 54 6.71 -9.10 16.90
CA ALA A 54 6.12 -9.72 18.09
C ALA A 54 6.79 -11.06 18.40
N THR A 55 7.06 -11.87 17.38
CA THR A 55 7.75 -13.15 17.54
C THR A 55 9.21 -12.95 17.99
N VAL A 56 9.92 -11.93 17.53
CA VAL A 56 11.26 -11.61 18.04
C VAL A 56 11.20 -11.16 19.50
N ALA A 57 10.21 -10.32 19.85
CA ALA A 57 10.04 -9.82 21.21
C ALA A 57 9.64 -10.91 22.22
N ILE A 58 8.78 -11.86 21.82
CA ILE A 58 8.24 -12.93 22.69
C ILE A 58 9.08 -14.21 22.57
N GLY A 59 9.54 -14.52 21.37
CA GLY A 59 10.16 -15.79 21.00
C GLY A 59 11.53 -16.00 21.60
N TRP A 60 12.23 -14.94 22.03
CA TRP A 60 13.56 -15.02 22.68
C TRP A 60 13.61 -16.04 23.83
N GLY A 61 12.48 -16.40 24.44
CA GLY A 61 12.38 -17.43 25.49
C GLY A 61 11.64 -18.73 25.16
N THR A 62 10.97 -18.87 24.00
CA THR A 62 9.87 -19.86 23.86
C THR A 62 10.22 -21.09 23.00
N SER A 63 11.12 -21.00 22.03
CA SER A 63 11.58 -22.14 21.22
C SER A 63 12.99 -21.88 20.69
N ARG A 64 13.89 -22.87 20.70
CA ARG A 64 15.21 -22.78 20.04
C ARG A 64 15.20 -23.30 18.61
N ASP A 65 14.13 -23.99 18.21
CA ASP A 65 13.99 -24.58 16.90
C ASP A 65 13.47 -23.57 15.88
N PHE A 66 14.17 -23.46 14.75
CA PHE A 66 13.80 -22.59 13.62
C PHE A 66 12.36 -22.82 13.15
N TRP A 67 11.93 -24.08 13.10
CA TRP A 67 10.57 -24.46 12.70
C TRP A 67 9.50 -23.94 13.66
N GLY A 68 9.79 -23.90 14.97
CA GLY A 68 8.88 -23.33 15.97
C GLY A 68 8.68 -21.83 15.76
N TYR A 69 9.78 -21.10 15.53
CA TYR A 69 9.72 -19.66 15.21
C TYR A 69 8.88 -19.36 13.97
N LEU A 70 9.09 -20.14 12.91
CA LEU A 70 8.38 -19.94 11.64
C LEU A 70 6.86 -20.15 11.83
N TRP A 71 6.46 -21.16 12.61
CA TRP A 71 5.06 -21.40 12.93
C TRP A 71 4.44 -20.32 13.82
N ILE A 72 5.18 -19.79 14.80
CA ILE A 72 4.72 -18.67 15.65
C ILE A 72 4.46 -17.43 14.80
N ILE A 73 5.33 -17.11 13.84
CA ILE A 73 5.14 -15.98 12.91
C ILE A 73 3.84 -16.16 12.12
N VAL A 74 3.57 -17.37 11.61
CA VAL A 74 2.35 -17.66 10.86
C VAL A 74 1.11 -17.45 11.73
N ILE A 75 1.06 -18.04 12.92
CA ILE A 75 -0.07 -17.89 13.85
C ILE A 75 -0.25 -16.42 14.24
N ALA A 76 0.83 -15.73 14.58
CA ALA A 76 0.81 -14.32 14.96
C ALA A 76 0.35 -13.44 13.79
N ALA A 77 0.70 -13.76 12.55
CA ALA A 77 0.25 -13.05 11.37
C ALA A 77 -1.25 -13.23 11.13
N PHE A 78 -1.78 -14.45 11.29
CA PHE A 78 -3.22 -14.69 11.24
C PHE A 78 -3.97 -14.00 12.37
N TYR A 79 -3.41 -13.99 13.58
CA TYR A 79 -3.98 -13.29 14.72
C TYR A 79 -4.01 -11.78 14.50
N ALA A 80 -2.89 -11.20 14.05
CA ALA A 80 -2.79 -9.79 13.67
C ALA A 80 -3.74 -9.45 12.52
N ALA A 81 -3.86 -10.32 11.50
CA ALA A 81 -4.77 -10.13 10.39
C ALA A 81 -6.24 -10.19 10.81
N GLY A 82 -6.61 -11.12 11.70
CA GLY A 82 -7.98 -11.26 12.20
C GLY A 82 -8.39 -10.11 13.13
N MET A 83 -7.55 -9.79 14.12
CA MET A 83 -7.81 -8.70 15.08
C MET A 83 -7.63 -7.31 14.46
N GLY A 84 -6.73 -7.19 13.47
CA GLY A 84 -6.47 -5.95 12.75
C GLY A 84 -7.57 -5.58 11.75
N LEU A 85 -8.38 -6.53 11.29
CA LEU A 85 -9.40 -6.26 10.28
C LEU A 85 -10.50 -5.34 10.83
N PRO A 86 -11.09 -5.57 12.02
CA PRO A 86 -12.08 -4.65 12.59
C PRO A 86 -11.46 -3.34 13.13
N THR A 87 -10.14 -3.29 13.37
CA THR A 87 -9.51 -2.15 14.06
C THR A 87 -8.63 -1.32 13.13
N ALA A 88 -7.63 -1.93 12.50
CA ALA A 88 -6.68 -1.27 11.63
C ALA A 88 -7.24 -0.96 10.23
N ALA A 89 -8.16 -1.77 9.69
CA ALA A 89 -8.77 -1.50 8.39
C ALA A 89 -9.59 -0.20 8.34
N PRO A 90 -10.53 0.07 9.28
CA PRO A 90 -11.26 1.34 9.27
C PRO A 90 -10.33 2.54 9.51
N VAL A 91 -9.33 2.41 10.40
CA VAL A 91 -8.33 3.46 10.63
C VAL A 91 -7.53 3.76 9.36
N GLY A 92 -7.08 2.72 8.66
CA GLY A 92 -6.35 2.85 7.40
C GLY A 92 -7.17 3.45 6.27
N LEU A 93 -8.47 3.13 6.19
CA LEU A 93 -9.40 3.75 5.24
C LEU A 93 -9.64 5.22 5.54
N VAL A 94 -9.89 5.57 6.80
CA VAL A 94 -10.07 6.97 7.23
C VAL A 94 -8.81 7.78 6.92
N LEU A 95 -7.62 7.26 7.23
CA LEU A 95 -6.36 7.90 6.86
C LEU A 95 -6.19 8.02 5.34
N GLY A 96 -6.48 6.97 4.59
CA GLY A 96 -6.40 6.98 3.14
C GLY A 96 -7.30 8.03 2.49
N LEU A 97 -8.51 8.22 3.03
CA LEU A 97 -9.45 9.24 2.57
C LEU A 97 -9.02 10.64 3.00
N MET A 98 -8.59 10.81 4.25
CA MET A 98 -8.22 12.11 4.81
C MET A 98 -6.95 12.67 4.15
N LEU A 99 -6.01 11.79 3.76
CA LEU A 99 -4.80 12.18 3.05
C LEU A 99 -4.94 12.24 1.53
N ARG A 100 -6.13 11.94 0.97
CA ARG A 100 -6.39 11.97 -0.48
C ARG A 100 -6.07 13.33 -1.13
N GLY A 101 -6.19 14.42 -0.37
CA GLY A 101 -5.89 15.78 -0.84
C GLY A 101 -4.42 16.19 -0.74
N VAL A 102 -3.54 15.35 -0.18
CA VAL A 102 -2.14 15.71 0.11
C VAL A 102 -1.22 15.20 -1.01
N PRO A 103 -0.56 16.08 -1.78
CA PRO A 103 0.34 15.65 -2.86
C PRO A 103 1.65 15.03 -2.33
N ASN A 104 2.01 15.27 -1.07
CA ASN A 104 3.25 14.79 -0.48
C ASN A 104 3.11 13.35 0.04
N GLN A 105 3.77 12.39 -0.63
CA GLN A 105 3.73 10.96 -0.30
C GLN A 105 4.44 10.63 1.02
N TRP A 106 5.46 11.40 1.42
CA TRP A 106 6.12 11.24 2.71
C TRP A 106 5.17 11.48 3.89
N LEU A 107 4.22 12.40 3.73
CA LEU A 107 3.20 12.70 4.73
C LEU A 107 2.25 11.52 4.93
N HIS A 108 2.05 10.70 3.89
CA HIS A 108 1.30 9.45 4.01
C HIS A 108 2.05 8.41 4.82
N VAL A 109 3.35 8.21 4.56
CA VAL A 109 4.17 7.28 5.35
C VAL A 109 4.22 7.74 6.81
N LEU A 110 4.38 9.04 7.04
CA LEU A 110 4.39 9.64 8.38
C LEU A 110 3.05 9.45 9.10
N ALA A 111 1.92 9.65 8.43
CA ALA A 111 0.60 9.45 9.02
C ALA A 111 0.32 7.97 9.34
N PHE A 112 0.66 7.07 8.42
CA PHE A 112 0.57 5.61 8.65
C PHE A 112 1.55 5.11 9.71
N PHE A 113 2.59 5.87 10.03
CA PHE A 113 3.45 5.62 11.18
C PHE A 113 2.84 6.16 12.48
N LEU A 114 2.59 7.48 12.54
CA LEU A 114 2.21 8.18 13.77
C LEU A 114 0.86 7.72 14.32
N VAL A 115 -0.14 7.56 13.47
CA VAL A 115 -1.51 7.28 13.93
C VAL A 115 -1.61 5.89 14.57
N PRO A 116 -1.15 4.80 13.93
CA PRO A 116 -1.12 3.48 14.57
C PRO A 116 -0.19 3.44 15.78
N THR A 117 0.96 4.13 15.74
CA THR A 117 1.89 4.20 16.88
C THR A 117 1.21 4.84 18.09
N LEU A 118 0.65 6.04 17.95
CA LEU A 118 0.03 6.76 19.06
C LEU A 118 -1.19 6.01 19.60
N LEU A 119 -2.01 5.45 18.70
CA LEU A 119 -3.20 4.69 19.09
C LEU A 119 -2.81 3.42 19.88
N ALA A 120 -1.84 2.66 19.37
CA ALA A 120 -1.35 1.46 20.04
C ALA A 120 -0.65 1.79 21.36
N TRP A 121 0.18 2.83 21.39
CA TRP A 121 0.86 3.26 22.61
C TRP A 121 -0.12 3.64 23.70
N LEU A 122 -1.15 4.42 23.36
CA LEU A 122 -2.16 4.87 24.30
C LEU A 122 -3.01 3.71 24.81
N VAL A 123 -3.51 2.84 23.92
CA VAL A 123 -4.34 1.69 24.31
C VAL A 123 -3.54 0.70 25.16
N ILE A 124 -2.37 0.28 24.69
CA ILE A 124 -1.53 -0.69 25.40
C ILE A 124 -0.96 -0.08 26.68
N GLY A 125 -0.61 1.21 26.67
CA GLY A 125 -0.10 1.90 27.86
C GLY A 125 -1.13 2.07 28.96
N LEU A 126 -2.38 2.39 28.60
CA LEU A 126 -3.48 2.43 29.57
C LEU A 126 -3.77 1.04 30.16
N ILE A 127 -3.71 -0.02 29.35
CA ILE A 127 -3.94 -1.40 29.82
C ILE A 127 -2.79 -1.89 30.70
N ALA A 128 -1.55 -1.62 30.30
CA ALA A 128 -0.35 -2.12 30.98
C ALA A 128 0.04 -1.30 32.22
N GLY A 129 -0.53 -0.10 32.42
CA GLY A 129 -0.15 0.79 33.52
C GLY A 129 1.32 1.25 33.48
N SER A 130 1.96 1.18 32.31
CA SER A 130 3.37 1.46 32.08
C SER A 130 3.53 2.30 30.81
N ILE A 131 4.59 3.10 30.73
CA ILE A 131 4.82 4.01 29.60
C ILE A 131 5.88 3.48 28.63
N GLY A 132 6.93 2.82 29.15
CA GLY A 132 8.11 2.44 28.36
C GLY A 132 7.93 1.20 27.49
N VAL A 133 7.41 0.10 28.05
CA VAL A 133 7.21 -1.17 27.33
C VAL A 133 6.20 -1.04 26.18
N PRO A 134 5.05 -0.36 26.35
CA PRO A 134 4.09 -0.17 25.27
C PRO A 134 4.61 0.71 24.15
N LEU A 135 5.54 1.63 24.43
CA LEU A 135 6.10 2.51 23.43
C LEU A 135 6.92 1.72 22.40
N LEU A 136 7.70 0.74 22.86
CA LEU A 136 8.44 -0.16 21.97
C LEU A 136 7.50 -1.01 21.09
N MET A 137 6.43 -1.55 21.69
CA MET A 137 5.42 -2.33 20.95
C MET A 137 4.68 -1.45 19.93
N ALA A 138 4.32 -0.24 20.32
CA ALA A 138 3.67 0.73 19.47
C ALA A 138 4.55 1.18 18.29
N LEU A 139 5.85 1.38 18.53
CA LEU A 139 6.81 1.67 17.47
C LEU A 139 6.90 0.53 16.46
N ALA A 140 6.92 -0.73 16.92
CA ALA A 140 6.90 -1.88 16.02
C ALA A 140 5.64 -1.93 15.14
N ILE A 141 4.47 -1.62 15.72
CA ILE A 141 3.19 -1.52 15.00
C ILE A 141 3.24 -0.39 13.97
N GLY A 142 3.70 0.79 14.38
CA GLY A 142 3.87 1.95 13.50
C GLY A 142 4.82 1.71 12.34
N MET A 143 5.99 1.14 12.61
CA MET A 143 6.99 0.81 11.59
C MET A 143 6.42 -0.18 10.58
N SER A 144 5.67 -1.18 11.06
CA SER A 144 5.03 -2.17 10.20
C SER A 144 3.95 -1.55 9.31
N ALA A 145 3.15 -0.64 9.84
CA ALA A 145 2.12 0.09 9.09
C ALA A 145 2.75 1.05 8.05
N ALA A 146 3.80 1.77 8.43
CA ALA A 146 4.56 2.64 7.53
C ALA A 146 5.24 1.85 6.41
N ALA A 147 5.83 0.70 6.73
CA ALA A 147 6.44 -0.20 5.76
C ALA A 147 5.40 -0.80 4.81
N GLY A 148 4.22 -1.18 5.30
CA GLY A 148 3.09 -1.60 4.45
C GLY A 148 2.70 -0.52 3.44
N ARG A 149 2.62 0.76 3.87
CA ARG A 149 2.35 1.88 2.98
C ARG A 149 3.49 2.13 1.97
N LEU A 150 4.74 1.97 2.39
CA LEU A 150 5.91 2.15 1.53
C LEU A 150 6.04 1.02 0.48
N ALA A 151 5.70 -0.21 0.86
CA ALA A 151 5.70 -1.35 -0.06
C ALA A 151 4.68 -1.19 -1.19
N VAL A 152 3.50 -0.65 -0.88
CA VAL A 152 2.49 -0.31 -1.90
C VAL A 152 3.02 0.75 -2.87
N TRP A 153 3.73 1.76 -2.37
CA TRP A 153 4.34 2.78 -3.23
C TRP A 153 5.39 2.16 -4.17
N ARG A 154 6.30 1.34 -3.64
CA ARG A 154 7.28 0.58 -4.44
C ARG A 154 6.62 -0.31 -5.50
N LEU A 155 5.47 -0.92 -5.20
CA LEU A 155 4.73 -1.75 -6.16
C LEU A 155 4.12 -0.92 -7.30
N MET A 156 3.79 0.35 -7.07
CA MET A 156 3.24 1.26 -8.08
C MET A 156 4.32 1.93 -8.93
N ASP A 157 5.52 2.15 -8.38
CA ASP A 157 6.68 2.71 -9.11
C ASP A 157 7.31 1.71 -10.10
N VAL A 158 6.99 0.42 -10.01
CA VAL A 158 7.42 -0.58 -11.02
C VAL A 158 6.41 -0.58 -12.19
N ARG A 159 6.47 0.48 -13.00
CA ARG A 159 5.85 0.52 -14.34
C ARG A 159 6.83 1.22 -15.29
N TYR A 160 7.57 0.41 -16.06
CA TYR A 160 8.18 0.84 -17.32
C TYR A 160 7.19 0.56 -18.45
#